data_AF-A0A956Z3S9-F1
#
_entry.id   AF-A0A956Z3S9-F1
#
_cell.length_a   1.000
_cell.length_b   1.000
_cell.length_c   1.000
_cell.angle_alpha   90.00
_cell.angle_beta   90.00
_cell.angle_gamma   90.00
#
_symmetry.space_group_name_H-M   'P 1'
#
loop_
_entity.id
_entity.type
_entity.pdbx_description
1 polymer ?
#
loop_
_entity_poly.entity_id
_entity_poly.type
_entity_poly.pdbx_seq_one_letter_code
_entity_poly.pdbx_strand_id
1 'polypeptide(L)'
;MRRALVMQLRKTFITPIDREDLFGLSRDLDDVLDHVYATTRDMYVLKVTPNAHLKAMTTIVRQCAQELYTAIQHLEAHPRKAGNHAVRVRALENRMDNLYVKALADLYDTSSMEMDDVVTMFKLREIYRHMIHAVKSAEQAANLIDDIVVKLN
;
A
#
# COMPACT_ATOMS: atom_id res chain seq x y z
N MET A 1 12.80 9.17 7.03
CA MET A 1 13.63 7.94 7.03
C MET A 1 14.26 7.68 5.66
N ARG A 2 13.53 7.75 4.55
CA ARG A 2 14.05 7.57 3.18
C ARG A 2 15.34 8.34 2.87
N ARG A 3 15.43 9.63 3.23
CA ARG A 3 16.64 10.44 3.02
C ARG A 3 17.90 9.83 3.66
N ALA A 4 17.78 9.22 4.84
CA ALA A 4 18.91 8.59 5.51
C ALA A 4 19.40 7.35 4.75
N LEU A 5 18.46 6.50 4.29
CA LEU A 5 18.77 5.33 3.47
C LEU A 5 19.46 5.74 2.16
N VAL A 6 18.91 6.73 1.44
CA VAL A 6 19.50 7.23 0.19
C VAL A 6 20.93 7.77 0.41
N MET A 7 21.15 8.48 1.51
CA MET A 7 22.48 8.97 1.87
C MET A 7 23.46 7.85 2.20
N GLN A 8 22.99 6.76 2.81
CA GLN A 8 23.80 5.58 3.12
C GLN A 8 24.16 4.80 1.85
N LEU A 9 23.20 4.56 0.95
CA LEU A 9 23.43 3.90 -0.35
C LEU A 9 24.42 4.68 -1.24
N ARG A 10 24.47 6.02 -1.11
CA ARG A 10 25.47 6.85 -1.81
C ARG A 10 26.89 6.68 -1.25
N LYS A 11 27.04 6.32 0.02
CA LYS A 11 28.33 6.18 0.72
C LYS A 11 28.87 4.76 0.74
N THR A 12 28.02 3.75 0.54
CA THR A 12 28.41 2.34 0.52
C THR A 12 28.85 1.94 -0.89
N PHE A 13 30.06 1.40 -1.06
CA PHE A 13 30.62 1.08 -2.38
C PHE A 13 30.19 -0.29 -2.93
N ILE A 14 29.93 -1.27 -2.05
CA ILE A 14 29.45 -2.61 -2.41
C ILE A 14 28.22 -2.94 -1.56
N THR A 15 27.13 -3.36 -2.19
CA THR A 15 25.89 -3.82 -1.54
C THR A 15 25.53 -5.21 -2.07
N PRO A 16 25.03 -6.15 -1.23
CA PRO A 16 24.62 -7.48 -1.69
C PRO A 16 23.41 -7.47 -2.64
N ILE A 17 22.57 -6.44 -2.54
CA ILE A 17 21.42 -6.17 -3.41
C ILE A 17 21.74 -4.93 -4.25
N ASP A 18 21.26 -4.90 -5.49
CA ASP A 18 21.42 -3.75 -6.38
C ASP A 18 20.87 -2.48 -5.73
N ARG A 19 21.64 -1.39 -5.83
CA ARG A 19 21.25 -0.11 -5.20
C ARG A 19 19.98 0.48 -5.80
N GLU A 20 19.75 0.22 -7.10
CA GLU A 20 18.55 0.66 -7.79
C GLU A 20 17.31 -0.03 -7.21
N ASP A 21 17.38 -1.34 -6.96
CA ASP A 21 16.31 -2.09 -6.32
C ASP A 21 16.03 -1.59 -4.89
N LEU A 22 17.07 -1.36 -4.09
CA LEU A 22 16.91 -0.81 -2.73
C LEU A 22 16.31 0.61 -2.76
N PHE A 23 16.67 1.40 -3.76
CA PHE A 23 16.10 2.73 -3.94
C PHE A 23 14.63 2.66 -4.36
N GLY A 24 14.29 1.76 -5.30
CA GLY A 24 12.92 1.50 -5.74
C GLY A 24 12.05 1.02 -4.58
N LEU A 25 12.51 0.01 -3.84
CA LEU A 25 11.79 -0.51 -2.69
C LEU A 25 11.56 0.57 -1.62
N SER A 26 12.56 1.42 -1.37
CA SER A 26 12.40 2.54 -0.44
C SER A 26 11.41 3.59 -0.92
N ARG A 27 11.24 3.77 -2.23
CA ARG A 27 10.27 4.70 -2.80
C ARG A 27 8.87 4.14 -2.62
N ASP A 28 8.65 2.89 -3.01
CA ASP A 28 7.31 2.29 -2.96
C ASP A 28 6.79 2.17 -1.51
N LEU A 29 7.68 1.89 -0.55
CA LEU A 29 7.34 1.93 0.88
C LEU A 29 6.97 3.33 1.39
N ASP A 30 7.61 4.38 0.86
CA ASP A 30 7.30 5.78 1.16
C ASP A 30 5.93 6.14 0.59
N ASP A 31 5.65 5.70 -0.64
CA ASP A 31 4.36 5.93 -1.32
C ASP A 31 3.19 5.27 -0.55
N VAL A 32 3.39 4.07 0.03
CA VAL A 32 2.40 3.45 0.94
C VAL A 32 2.10 4.36 2.14
N LEU A 33 3.14 4.90 2.78
CA LEU A 33 3.01 5.78 3.95
C LEU A 33 2.33 7.10 3.58
N ASP A 34 2.66 7.67 2.42
CA ASP A 34 2.08 8.91 1.92
C ASP A 34 0.57 8.75 1.66
N HIS A 35 0.14 7.62 1.09
CA HIS A 35 -1.28 7.34 0.90
C HIS A 35 -2.02 7.13 2.22
N VAL A 36 -1.43 6.44 3.20
CA VAL A 36 -2.01 6.32 4.55
C VAL A 36 -2.11 7.69 5.23
N TYR A 37 -1.07 8.51 5.12
CA TYR A 37 -1.07 9.86 5.66
C TYR A 37 -2.15 10.73 5.00
N ALA A 38 -2.22 10.74 3.66
CA ALA A 38 -3.24 11.44 2.90
C ALA A 38 -4.65 11.00 3.30
N THR A 39 -4.89 9.70 3.49
CA THR A 39 -6.15 9.16 4.01
C THR A 39 -6.52 9.81 5.34
N THR A 40 -5.62 9.78 6.32
CA THR A 40 -5.92 10.33 7.66
C THR A 40 -6.12 11.84 7.66
N ARG A 41 -5.28 12.58 6.91
CA ARG A 41 -5.39 14.03 6.74
C ARG A 41 -6.72 14.41 6.11
N ASP A 42 -7.10 13.74 5.02
CA ASP A 42 -8.28 14.13 4.25
C ASP A 42 -9.57 13.66 4.94
N MET A 43 -9.55 12.56 5.69
CA MET A 43 -10.65 12.22 6.59
C MET A 43 -10.91 13.34 7.61
N TYR A 44 -9.85 13.91 8.19
CA TYR A 44 -9.98 15.03 9.13
C TYR A 44 -10.51 16.29 8.43
N VAL A 45 -9.89 16.71 7.32
CA VAL A 45 -10.27 17.94 6.57
C VAL A 45 -11.69 17.85 6.02
N LEU A 46 -12.08 16.70 5.48
CA LEU A 46 -13.40 16.48 4.87
C LEU A 46 -14.48 16.10 5.89
N LYS A 47 -14.09 15.91 7.17
CA LYS A 47 -14.95 15.47 8.28
C LYS A 47 -15.63 14.12 8.00
N VAL A 48 -14.86 13.16 7.49
CA VAL A 48 -15.32 11.79 7.19
C VAL A 48 -15.05 10.88 8.38
N THR A 49 -16.09 10.21 8.86
CA THR A 49 -15.96 9.16 9.88
C THR A 49 -15.77 7.77 9.25
N PRO A 50 -15.02 6.85 9.87
CA PRO A 50 -14.79 5.52 9.31
C PRO A 50 -16.08 4.68 9.22
N ASN A 51 -16.47 4.29 8.01
CA ASN A 51 -17.53 3.31 7.77
C ASN A 51 -17.00 1.87 7.75
N ALA A 52 -17.88 0.89 7.49
CA ALA A 52 -17.50 -0.52 7.46
C ALA A 52 -16.45 -0.83 6.37
N HIS A 53 -16.60 -0.24 5.18
CA HIS A 53 -15.66 -0.40 4.07
C HIS A 53 -14.27 0.15 4.41
N LEU A 54 -14.17 1.37 4.96
CA LEU A 54 -12.90 1.95 5.39
C LEU A 54 -12.21 1.08 6.44
N LYS A 55 -12.94 0.57 7.45
CA LYS A 55 -12.35 -0.32 8.47
C LYS A 55 -11.79 -1.62 7.85
N ALA A 56 -12.51 -2.18 6.88
CA ALA A 56 -12.06 -3.36 6.15
C ALA A 56 -10.82 -3.04 5.28
N MET A 57 -10.84 -1.93 4.55
CA MET A 57 -9.70 -1.45 3.76
C MET A 57 -8.45 -1.22 4.64
N THR A 58 -8.60 -0.59 5.80
CA THR A 58 -7.51 -0.37 6.76
C THR A 58 -6.93 -1.69 7.26
N THR A 59 -7.77 -2.71 7.46
CA THR A 59 -7.30 -4.03 7.84
C THR A 59 -6.40 -4.64 6.78
N ILE A 60 -6.75 -4.49 5.49
CA ILE A 60 -5.94 -4.99 4.37
C ILE A 60 -4.62 -4.21 4.27
N VAL A 61 -4.64 -2.88 4.33
CA VAL A 61 -3.41 -2.05 4.29
C VAL A 61 -2.44 -2.47 5.41
N ARG A 62 -2.96 -2.67 6.63
CA ARG A 62 -2.16 -3.13 7.77
C ARG A 62 -1.54 -4.51 7.51
N GLN A 63 -2.30 -5.43 6.89
CA GLN A 63 -1.79 -6.75 6.52
C GLN A 63 -0.69 -6.64 5.46
N CYS A 64 -0.86 -5.81 4.43
CA CYS A 64 0.19 -5.57 3.43
C CYS A 64 1.48 -5.04 4.08
N ALA A 65 1.37 -4.07 4.99
CA ALA A 65 2.51 -3.52 5.71
C ALA A 65 3.26 -4.59 6.52
N GLN A 66 2.53 -5.51 7.19
CA GLN A 66 3.13 -6.60 7.94
C GLN A 66 3.85 -7.61 7.04
N GLU A 67 3.24 -7.96 5.91
CA GLU A 67 3.84 -8.88 4.94
C GLU A 67 5.10 -8.27 4.31
N LEU A 68 5.06 -7.01 3.88
CA LEU A 68 6.23 -6.29 3.36
C LEU A 68 7.35 -6.18 4.38
N TYR A 69 7.04 -5.80 5.62
CA TYR A 69 8.03 -5.74 6.69
C TYR A 69 8.74 -7.09 6.86
N THR A 70 7.98 -8.18 6.90
CA THR A 70 8.53 -9.52 7.07
C THR A 70 9.30 -9.99 5.84
N ALA A 71 8.85 -9.63 4.63
CA ALA A 71 9.56 -9.90 3.39
C ALA A 71 10.96 -9.25 3.40
N ILE A 72 11.03 -7.97 3.78
CA ILE A 72 12.27 -7.20 3.86
C ILE A 72 13.23 -7.81 4.88
N GLN A 73 12.73 -8.26 6.04
CA GLN A 73 13.56 -8.96 7.05
C GLN A 73 14.18 -10.27 6.53
N HIS A 74 13.55 -10.91 5.55
CA HIS A 74 14.02 -12.16 4.95
C HIS A 74 14.79 -11.96 3.64
N LEU A 75 14.82 -10.77 3.08
CA LEU A 75 15.25 -10.53 1.70
C LEU A 75 16.68 -11.00 1.42
N GLU A 76 17.62 -10.70 2.32
CA GLU A 76 19.03 -11.09 2.17
C GLU A 76 19.28 -12.56 2.57
N ALA A 77 18.83 -12.97 3.76
CA ALA A 77 19.19 -14.26 4.33
C ALA A 77 18.29 -15.43 3.88
N HIS A 78 17.06 -15.15 3.44
CA HIS A 78 16.08 -16.17 3.05
C HIS A 78 15.21 -15.70 1.86
N PRO A 79 15.80 -15.48 0.66
CA PRO A 79 15.09 -14.90 -0.49
C PRO A 79 13.78 -15.63 -0.84
N ARG A 80 13.76 -16.97 -0.80
CA ARG A 80 12.54 -17.77 -1.03
C ARG A 80 11.42 -17.46 -0.02
N LYS A 81 11.75 -17.18 1.23
CA LYS A 81 10.75 -16.78 2.24
C LYS A 81 10.25 -15.37 1.92
N ALA A 82 11.12 -14.44 1.53
CA ALA A 82 10.74 -13.09 1.13
C ALA A 82 9.73 -13.11 -0.04
N GLY A 83 9.99 -13.91 -1.08
CA GLY A 83 9.04 -14.09 -2.20
C GLY A 83 7.67 -14.63 -1.76
N ASN A 84 7.62 -15.55 -0.79
CA ASN A 84 6.34 -16.02 -0.25
C ASN A 84 5.52 -14.92 0.43
N HIS A 85 6.18 -13.94 1.08
CA HIS A 85 5.51 -12.77 1.64
C HIS A 85 5.03 -11.83 0.52
N ALA A 86 5.82 -11.62 -0.53
CA ALA A 86 5.42 -10.83 -1.69
C ALA A 86 4.16 -11.39 -2.39
N VAL A 87 4.07 -12.72 -2.54
CA VAL A 87 2.87 -13.41 -3.04
C VAL A 87 1.63 -13.12 -2.16
N ARG A 88 1.80 -13.05 -0.83
CA ARG A 88 0.69 -12.72 0.08
C ARG A 88 0.24 -11.27 -0.06
N VAL A 89 1.15 -10.33 -0.32
CA VAL A 89 0.79 -8.94 -0.63
C VAL A 89 -0.05 -8.87 -1.90
N ARG A 90 0.34 -9.59 -2.96
CA ARG A 90 -0.47 -9.68 -4.19
C ARG A 90 -1.85 -10.28 -3.94
N ALA A 91 -1.97 -11.28 -3.07
CA ALA A 91 -3.28 -11.82 -2.69
C ALA A 91 -4.14 -10.80 -1.91
N LEU A 92 -3.54 -9.99 -1.05
CA LEU A 92 -4.22 -8.91 -0.32
C LEU A 92 -4.66 -7.78 -1.24
N GLU A 93 -3.85 -7.44 -2.23
CA GLU A 93 -4.17 -6.47 -3.28
C GLU A 93 -5.43 -6.89 -4.05
N ASN A 94 -5.50 -8.13 -4.52
CA ASN A 94 -6.70 -8.64 -5.18
C ASN A 94 -7.95 -8.56 -4.28
N ARG A 95 -7.79 -8.75 -2.96
CA ARG A 95 -8.90 -8.56 -2.00
C ARG A 95 -9.29 -7.10 -1.86
N MET A 96 -8.32 -6.18 -1.89
CA MET A 96 -8.58 -4.73 -1.86
C MET A 96 -9.31 -4.28 -3.12
N ASP A 97 -8.90 -4.72 -4.30
CA ASP A 97 -9.56 -4.39 -5.58
C ASP A 97 -11.04 -4.79 -5.54
N ASN A 98 -11.35 -6.02 -5.13
CA ASN A 98 -12.72 -6.49 -4.98
C ASN A 98 -13.52 -5.67 -3.94
N LEU A 99 -12.91 -5.36 -2.79
CA LEU A 99 -13.54 -4.55 -1.75
C LEU A 99 -13.79 -3.12 -2.23
N TYR A 100 -12.86 -2.53 -2.99
CA TYR A 100 -12.98 -1.20 -3.56
C TYR A 100 -14.12 -1.12 -4.56
N VAL A 101 -14.24 -2.08 -5.49
CA VAL A 101 -15.36 -2.14 -6.43
C VAL A 101 -16.69 -2.25 -5.68
N LYS A 102 -16.78 -3.13 -4.67
CA LYS A 102 -17.98 -3.25 -3.85
C LYS A 102 -18.30 -1.95 -3.11
N ALA A 103 -17.30 -1.32 -2.50
CA ALA A 103 -17.47 -0.07 -1.77
C ALA A 103 -17.95 1.07 -2.69
N LEU A 104 -17.50 1.10 -3.95
CA LEU A 104 -18.02 2.04 -4.94
C LEU A 104 -19.45 1.71 -5.35
N ALA A 105 -19.78 0.43 -5.60
CA ALA A 105 -21.14 0.03 -5.94
C ALA A 105 -22.13 0.44 -4.84
N ASP A 106 -21.80 0.17 -3.58
CA ASP A 106 -22.61 0.59 -2.43
C ASP A 106 -22.66 2.12 -2.29
N LEU A 107 -21.57 2.83 -2.60
CA LEU A 107 -21.51 4.29 -2.52
C LEU A 107 -22.36 4.98 -3.59
N TYR A 108 -22.50 4.37 -4.76
CA TYR A 108 -23.26 4.88 -5.90
C TYR A 108 -24.69 4.31 -5.99
N ASP A 109 -25.15 3.55 -4.99
CA ASP A 109 -26.56 3.16 -4.92
C ASP A 109 -27.44 4.37 -4.60
N THR A 110 -28.00 4.97 -5.66
CA THR A 110 -28.79 6.21 -5.59
C THR A 110 -30.25 5.99 -5.24
N SER A 111 -30.67 4.76 -4.92
CA SER A 111 -32.08 4.39 -4.71
C SER A 111 -32.78 5.18 -3.59
N SER A 112 -32.02 5.82 -2.71
CA SER A 112 -32.52 6.62 -1.58
C SER A 112 -31.71 7.90 -1.32
N MET A 113 -30.97 8.40 -2.32
CA MET A 113 -30.06 9.54 -2.13
C MET A 113 -30.74 10.91 -2.11
N GLU A 114 -30.31 11.76 -1.18
CA GLU A 114 -30.59 13.19 -1.14
C GLU A 114 -29.39 14.02 -1.66
N MET A 115 -29.55 15.34 -1.83
CA MET A 115 -28.48 16.21 -2.36
C MET A 115 -27.23 16.24 -1.45
N ASP A 116 -27.41 16.18 -0.14
CA ASP A 116 -26.29 16.17 0.82
C ASP A 116 -25.48 14.86 0.77
N ASP A 117 -26.10 13.76 0.31
CA ASP A 117 -25.42 12.48 0.12
C ASP A 117 -24.42 12.54 -1.03
N VAL A 118 -24.66 13.40 -2.03
CA VAL A 118 -23.74 13.60 -3.17
C VAL A 118 -22.41 14.15 -2.69
N VAL A 119 -22.42 15.13 -1.77
CA VAL A 119 -21.19 15.68 -1.19
C VAL A 119 -20.43 14.60 -0.40
N THR A 120 -21.16 13.81 0.39
CA THR A 120 -20.59 12.70 1.16
C THR A 120 -19.98 11.62 0.26
N MET A 121 -20.63 11.31 -0.86
CA MET A 121 -20.15 10.42 -1.90
C MET A 121 -18.79 10.87 -2.44
N PHE A 122 -18.65 12.13 -2.85
CA PHE A 122 -17.37 12.64 -3.35
C PHE A 122 -16.25 12.54 -2.31
N LYS A 123 -16.56 12.88 -1.06
CA LYS A 123 -15.59 12.78 0.06
C LYS A 123 -15.15 11.32 0.26
N LEU A 124 -16.09 10.39 0.39
CA LEU A 124 -15.77 8.97 0.61
C LEU A 124 -15.01 8.35 -0.55
N ARG A 125 -15.39 8.68 -1.80
CA ARG A 125 -14.67 8.22 -2.99
C ARG A 125 -13.20 8.62 -2.95
N GLU A 126 -12.89 9.84 -2.53
CA GLU A 126 -11.51 10.31 -2.42
C GLU A 126 -10.74 9.51 -1.36
N ILE A 127 -11.35 9.26 -0.20
CA ILE A 127 -10.72 8.44 0.85
C ILE A 127 -10.50 7.00 0.38
N TYR A 128 -11.49 6.38 -0.26
CA TYR A 128 -11.34 5.03 -0.84
C TYR A 128 -10.22 4.96 -1.86
N ARG A 129 -10.06 6.02 -2.68
CA ARG A 129 -9.01 6.12 -3.68
C ARG A 129 -7.62 6.10 -3.04
N HIS A 130 -7.41 6.83 -1.93
CA HIS A 130 -6.15 6.75 -1.19
C HIS A 130 -5.87 5.34 -0.66
N MET A 131 -6.90 4.65 -0.14
CA MET A 131 -6.75 3.30 0.40
C MET A 131 -6.33 2.27 -0.66
N ILE A 132 -6.94 2.32 -1.85
CA ILE A 132 -6.54 1.41 -2.93
C ILE A 132 -5.14 1.73 -3.45
N HIS A 133 -4.79 3.02 -3.60
CA HIS A 133 -3.44 3.39 -4.02
C HIS A 133 -2.36 2.96 -3.02
N ALA A 134 -2.63 3.03 -1.70
CA ALA A 134 -1.73 2.49 -0.70
C ALA A 134 -1.43 0.99 -0.92
N VAL A 135 -2.44 0.21 -1.29
CA VAL A 135 -2.24 -1.23 -1.56
C VAL A 135 -1.57 -1.48 -2.91
N LYS A 136 -1.84 -0.67 -3.94
CA LYS A 136 -1.11 -0.75 -5.22
C LYS A 136 0.38 -0.41 -5.04
N SER A 137 0.73 0.59 -4.23
CA SER A 137 2.13 0.85 -3.88
C SER A 137 2.76 -0.31 -3.10
N ALA A 138 1.99 -0.97 -2.23
CA ALA A 138 2.46 -2.17 -1.54
C ALA A 138 2.71 -3.34 -2.51
N GLU A 139 1.87 -3.50 -3.53
CA GLU A 139 2.06 -4.48 -4.61
C GLU A 139 3.31 -4.18 -5.44
N GLN A 140 3.57 -2.91 -5.78
CA GLN A 140 4.80 -2.50 -6.47
C GLN A 140 6.05 -2.88 -5.66
N ALA A 141 6.05 -2.60 -4.35
CA ALA A 141 7.12 -3.03 -3.45
C ALA A 141 7.27 -4.56 -3.42
N ALA A 142 6.17 -5.31 -3.46
CA ALA A 142 6.20 -6.77 -3.52
C ALA A 142 6.79 -7.29 -4.84
N ASN A 143 6.43 -6.68 -5.97
CA ASN A 143 6.99 -7.03 -7.28
C ASN A 143 8.51 -6.79 -7.32
N LEU A 144 8.99 -5.66 -6.77
CA LEU A 144 10.42 -5.42 -6.63
C LEU A 144 11.11 -6.44 -5.73
N ILE A 145 10.46 -6.88 -4.65
CA ILE A 145 11.00 -7.97 -3.81
C ILE A 145 11.15 -9.25 -4.62
N ASP A 146 10.17 -9.62 -5.44
CA ASP A 146 10.28 -10.80 -6.29
C ASP A 146 11.42 -10.69 -7.31
N ASP A 147 11.58 -9.51 -7.93
CA ASP A 147 12.69 -9.24 -8.86
C ASP A 147 14.05 -9.38 -8.17
N ILE A 148 14.21 -8.84 -6.96
CA ILE A 148 15.42 -9.00 -6.14
C ILE A 148 15.66 -10.47 -5.83
N VAL A 149 14.62 -11.22 -5.44
CA VAL A 149 14.73 -12.65 -5.13
C VAL A 149 15.19 -13.44 -6.35
N VAL A 150 14.75 -13.09 -7.56
CA VAL A 150 15.23 -13.72 -8.80
C VAL A 150 16.73 -13.46 -9.00
N LYS A 151 17.22 -12.26 -8.70
CA LYS A 151 18.65 -11.91 -8.83
C LYS A 151 19.56 -12.56 -7.78
N LEU A 152 19.01 -12.87 -6.60
CA LEU A 152 19.73 -13.48 -5.48
C LEU A 152 19.79 -15.02 -5.53
N ASN A 153 19.00 -15.65 -6.41
CA ASN A 153 19.03 -17.09 -6.66
C ASN A 153 20.03 -17.45 -7.75
#